data_AF-A0A3D2F417-F1
#
_entry.id   AF-A0A3D2F417-F1
#
_cell.length_a   1.000
_cell.length_b   1.000
_cell.length_c   1.000
_cell.angle_alpha   90.00
_cell.angle_beta   90.00
_cell.angle_gamma   90.00
#
_symmetry.space_group_name_H-M   'P 1'
#
loop_
_entity.id
_entity.type
_entity.pdbx_description
1 polymer ?
#
loop_
_entity_poly.entity_id
_entity_poly.type
_entity_poly.pdbx_seq_one_letter_code
_entity_poly.pdbx_strand_id
1 'polypeptide(L)'
;MYVIYENIITHPIFWVFILMTLAVLAIQNTVVMKVVAPKVDKRWLRQNYVMLILLVATTLAVSATVFYLFEIGISVAGLVNILRDSVNDPTTKPENFRNLGTAVALLMGVLAASATIFFSIIRVWMNERTASAAEEALFNDKINATVSDLHAQRQITKWDTDDKAQTGWEDDVTRRNGAIDRLLGLAKEEPPSAPRIARMLSVYVKELSREYPEKTPPKSEDPKVLRKWAHDLKFTRSDIQNAVQVLGKLRKESGLALEDGEIDLSETNLQGFDLSDLNLEKVSFSKAQLQGA
;
A
#
# COMPACT_ATOMS: atom_id res chain seq x y z
N MET A 1 -2.13 44.85 -34.52
CA MET A 1 -1.61 43.48 -34.28
C MET A 1 -0.44 43.50 -33.30
N TYR A 2 0.60 44.32 -33.52
CA TYR A 2 1.74 44.50 -32.60
C TYR A 2 1.33 44.93 -31.18
N VAL A 3 0.47 45.95 -31.05
CA VAL A 3 0.06 46.53 -29.76
C VAL A 3 -0.71 45.56 -28.85
N ILE A 4 -1.46 44.60 -29.41
CA ILE A 4 -2.24 43.62 -28.63
C ILE A 4 -1.34 42.47 -28.16
N TYR A 5 -0.44 42.01 -29.03
CA TYR A 5 0.59 41.04 -28.66
C TYR A 5 1.52 41.60 -27.57
N GLU A 6 1.90 42.87 -27.71
CA GLU A 6 2.72 43.58 -26.73
C GLU A 6 2.00 43.71 -25.39
N ASN A 7 0.70 44.05 -25.37
CA ASN A 7 -0.08 44.10 -24.12
C ASN A 7 -0.26 42.73 -23.44
N ILE A 8 -0.39 41.64 -24.20
CA ILE A 8 -0.51 40.29 -23.63
C ILE A 8 0.85 39.81 -23.08
N ILE A 9 1.95 40.05 -23.82
CA ILE A 9 3.30 39.65 -23.40
C ILE A 9 3.82 40.51 -22.24
N THR A 10 3.40 41.77 -22.12
CA THR A 10 3.80 42.66 -21.01
C THR A 10 2.91 42.51 -19.77
N HIS A 11 1.79 41.77 -19.86
CA HIS A 11 0.91 41.59 -18.72
C HIS A 11 1.60 40.70 -17.66
N PRO A 12 1.76 41.18 -16.40
CA PRO A 12 2.50 40.45 -15.37
C PRO A 12 1.87 39.09 -15.04
N ILE A 13 0.56 38.94 -15.27
CA ILE A 13 -0.17 37.69 -15.04
C ILE A 13 0.24 36.59 -16.03
N PHE A 14 0.56 36.93 -17.28
CA PHE A 14 1.02 35.96 -18.29
C PHE A 14 2.35 35.31 -17.89
N TRP A 15 3.28 36.12 -17.39
CA TRP A 15 4.55 35.62 -16.85
C TRP A 15 4.36 34.81 -15.58
N VAL A 16 3.45 35.20 -14.69
CA VAL A 16 3.10 34.40 -13.51
C VAL A 16 2.53 33.03 -13.92
N PHE A 17 1.67 32.97 -14.95
CA PHE A 17 1.12 31.72 -15.46
C PHE A 17 2.19 30.82 -16.09
N ILE A 18 3.07 31.37 -16.94
CA ILE A 18 4.19 30.60 -17.51
C ILE A 18 5.14 30.10 -16.42
N LEU A 19 5.49 30.96 -15.47
CA LEU A 19 6.44 30.62 -14.40
C LEU A 19 5.84 29.57 -13.45
N MET A 20 4.54 29.64 -13.15
CA MET A 20 3.80 28.60 -12.43
C MET A 20 3.76 27.29 -13.22
N THR A 21 3.53 27.33 -14.54
CA THR A 21 3.47 26.14 -15.39
C THR A 21 4.83 25.46 -15.47
N LEU A 22 5.91 26.24 -15.65
CA LEU A 22 7.28 25.74 -15.62
C LEU A 22 7.66 25.21 -14.24
N ALA A 23 7.22 25.83 -13.15
CA ALA A 23 7.45 25.33 -11.79
C ALA A 23 6.75 23.98 -11.57
N VAL A 24 5.52 23.81 -12.06
CA VAL A 24 4.81 22.53 -12.00
C VAL A 24 5.50 21.46 -12.84
N LEU A 25 5.97 21.77 -14.05
CA LEU A 25 6.74 20.85 -14.88
C LEU A 25 8.09 20.46 -14.25
N ALA A 26 8.78 21.42 -13.62
CA ALA A 26 10.03 21.17 -12.90
C ALA A 26 9.80 20.29 -11.66
N ILE A 27 8.72 20.54 -10.90
CA ILE A 27 8.31 19.69 -9.78
C ILE A 27 7.95 18.28 -10.29
N GLN A 28 7.23 18.17 -11.40
CA GLN A 28 6.88 16.88 -11.98
C GLN A 28 8.13 16.10 -12.39
N ASN A 29 9.09 16.73 -13.07
CA ASN A 29 10.34 16.08 -13.46
C ASN A 29 11.19 15.66 -12.24
N THR A 30 11.19 16.48 -11.18
CA THR A 30 11.91 16.15 -9.94
C THR A 30 11.19 15.11 -9.08
N VAL A 31 9.86 14.97 -9.17
CA VAL A 31 9.10 13.91 -8.48
C VAL A 31 9.18 12.58 -9.24
N VAL A 32 9.28 12.61 -10.58
CA VAL A 32 9.51 11.42 -11.43
C VAL A 32 10.93 10.89 -11.31
N MET A 33 11.94 11.76 -11.09
CA MET A 33 13.28 11.32 -10.69
C MET A 33 13.32 11.01 -9.19
N LYS A 34 13.39 9.71 -8.84
CA LYS A 34 13.65 9.15 -7.50
C LYS A 34 14.33 10.16 -6.55
N VAL A 35 13.54 10.87 -5.76
CA VAL A 35 14.04 11.82 -4.77
C VAL A 35 14.64 11.02 -3.61
N VAL A 36 15.97 10.95 -3.57
CA VAL A 36 16.71 10.76 -2.33
C VAL A 36 16.37 11.93 -1.43
N ALA A 37 15.47 11.70 -0.47
CA ALA A 37 14.91 12.73 0.39
C ALA A 37 15.97 13.28 1.38
N PRO A 38 16.20 14.60 1.47
CA PRO A 38 17.02 15.14 2.55
C PRO A 38 16.26 15.04 3.88
N LYS A 39 17.04 14.77 4.94
CA LYS A 39 16.62 14.61 6.34
C LYS A 39 16.23 15.97 6.93
N VAL A 40 15.02 16.42 6.62
CA VAL A 40 14.35 17.51 7.36
C VAL A 40 13.25 16.85 8.18
N ASP A 41 13.11 17.27 9.44
CA ASP A 41 12.16 16.70 10.39
C ASP A 41 10.72 16.86 9.90
N LYS A 42 10.12 15.75 9.46
CA LYS A 42 9.06 15.71 8.44
C LYS A 42 7.70 15.26 8.96
N ARG A 43 7.47 15.31 10.28
CA ARG A 43 6.22 14.79 10.88
C ARG A 43 5.00 15.65 10.54
N TRP A 44 5.14 16.97 10.61
CA TRP A 44 4.08 17.92 10.29
C TRP A 44 3.78 18.00 8.79
N LEU A 45 4.83 17.96 7.95
CA LEU A 45 4.68 18.01 6.50
C LEU A 45 4.02 16.73 5.96
N ARG A 46 4.40 15.53 6.45
CA ARG A 46 3.75 14.27 6.03
C ARG A 46 2.27 14.18 6.41
N GLN A 47 1.84 14.83 7.49
CA GLN A 47 0.43 14.82 7.89
C GLN A 47 -0.40 15.82 7.08
N ASN A 48 0.16 16.99 6.76
CA ASN A 48 -0.60 18.09 6.13
C ASN A 48 -0.31 18.29 4.63
N TYR A 49 0.62 17.56 4.01
CA TYR A 49 0.98 17.78 2.60
C TYR A 49 -0.19 17.56 1.64
N VAL A 50 -1.09 16.60 1.91
CA VAL A 50 -2.26 16.36 1.05
C VAL A 50 -3.19 17.57 1.07
N MET A 51 -3.44 18.16 2.24
CA MET A 51 -4.26 19.36 2.36
C MET A 51 -3.60 20.56 1.68
N LEU A 52 -2.27 20.70 1.81
CA LEU A 52 -1.51 21.79 1.19
C LEU A 52 -1.47 21.66 -0.34
N ILE A 53 -1.28 20.44 -0.86
CA ILE A 53 -1.36 20.14 -2.29
C ILE A 53 -2.77 20.40 -2.82
N LEU A 54 -3.82 19.97 -2.11
CA LEU A 54 -5.20 20.22 -2.50
C LEU A 54 -5.53 21.70 -2.49
N LEU A 55 -5.04 22.46 -1.51
CA LEU A 55 -5.25 23.91 -1.43
C LEU A 55 -4.55 24.61 -2.60
N VAL A 56 -3.27 24.30 -2.85
CA VAL A 56 -2.51 24.82 -3.99
C VAL A 56 -3.17 24.44 -5.32
N ALA A 57 -3.60 23.19 -5.48
CA ALA A 57 -4.30 22.72 -6.69
C ALA A 57 -5.64 23.42 -6.87
N THR A 58 -6.41 23.63 -5.80
CA THR A 58 -7.69 24.35 -5.83
C THR A 58 -7.49 25.82 -6.14
N THR A 59 -6.50 26.47 -5.53
CA THR A 59 -6.16 27.87 -5.84
C THR A 59 -5.69 28.00 -7.28
N LEU A 60 -4.85 27.09 -7.78
CA LEU A 60 -4.47 27.05 -9.19
C LEU A 60 -5.68 26.80 -10.10
N ALA A 61 -6.61 25.93 -9.73
CA ALA A 61 -7.83 25.66 -10.49
C ALA A 61 -8.72 26.89 -10.58
N VAL A 62 -8.93 27.57 -9.45
CA VAL A 62 -9.74 28.79 -9.35
C VAL A 62 -9.05 29.93 -10.09
N SER A 63 -7.76 30.15 -9.87
CA SER A 63 -6.98 31.16 -10.59
C SER A 63 -6.97 30.91 -12.09
N ALA A 64 -6.79 29.66 -12.52
CA ALA A 64 -6.90 29.28 -13.91
C ALA A 64 -8.30 29.54 -14.43
N THR A 65 -9.36 29.11 -13.75
CA THR A 65 -10.76 29.31 -14.18
C THR A 65 -11.13 30.79 -14.26
N VAL A 66 -10.71 31.59 -13.28
CA VAL A 66 -10.93 33.05 -13.26
C VAL A 66 -10.15 33.70 -14.40
N PHE A 67 -8.88 33.36 -14.59
CA PHE A 67 -8.08 33.80 -15.72
C PHE A 67 -8.71 33.39 -17.07
N TYR A 68 -9.21 32.15 -17.17
CA TYR A 68 -9.87 31.62 -18.36
C TYR A 68 -11.16 32.37 -18.69
N LEU A 69 -12.01 32.65 -17.70
CA LEU A 69 -13.27 33.35 -17.89
C LEU A 69 -13.06 34.83 -18.20
N PHE A 70 -12.11 35.48 -17.53
CA PHE A 70 -11.89 36.92 -17.66
C PHE A 70 -11.04 37.27 -18.89
N GLU A 71 -9.89 36.61 -19.08
CA GLU A 71 -8.89 37.05 -20.06
C GLU A 71 -9.25 36.60 -21.48
N ILE A 72 -9.80 35.40 -21.67
CA ILE A 72 -10.30 34.97 -22.98
C ILE A 72 -11.64 35.61 -23.30
N GLY A 73 -12.51 35.85 -22.31
CA GLY A 73 -13.73 36.61 -22.53
C GLY A 73 -13.43 38.00 -23.10
N ILE A 74 -12.48 38.71 -22.51
CA ILE A 74 -12.08 40.05 -22.95
C ILE A 74 -11.26 39.99 -24.25
N SER A 75 -10.32 39.07 -24.39
CA SER A 75 -9.44 38.95 -25.57
C SER A 75 -10.22 38.51 -26.82
N VAL A 76 -11.13 37.54 -26.68
CA VAL A 76 -12.01 37.10 -27.78
C VAL A 76 -13.02 38.18 -28.12
N ALA A 77 -13.63 38.87 -27.13
CA ALA A 77 -14.51 40.01 -27.41
C ALA A 77 -13.76 41.13 -28.14
N GLY A 78 -12.52 41.43 -27.75
CA GLY A 78 -11.66 42.40 -28.42
C GLY A 78 -11.33 42.00 -29.87
N LEU A 79 -10.95 40.74 -30.10
CA LEU A 79 -10.66 40.21 -31.43
C LEU A 79 -11.90 40.16 -32.33
N VAL A 80 -13.07 39.81 -31.78
CA VAL A 80 -14.36 39.81 -32.51
C VAL A 80 -14.78 41.23 -32.86
N ASN A 81 -14.58 42.22 -31.97
CA ASN A 81 -14.86 43.62 -32.27
C ASN A 81 -13.94 44.15 -33.37
N ILE A 82 -12.64 43.85 -33.31
CA ILE A 82 -11.67 44.22 -34.38
C ILE A 82 -12.04 43.55 -35.70
N LEU A 83 -12.49 42.30 -35.68
CA LEU A 83 -12.94 41.59 -36.86
C LEU A 83 -14.21 42.24 -37.44
N ARG A 84 -15.18 42.59 -36.59
CA ARG A 84 -16.42 43.27 -36.99
C ARG A 84 -16.15 44.64 -37.61
N ASP A 85 -15.23 45.40 -37.03
CA ASP A 85 -14.82 46.71 -37.56
C ASP A 85 -14.09 46.57 -38.90
N SER A 86 -13.24 45.54 -39.04
CA SER A 86 -12.54 45.22 -40.28
C SER A 86 -13.48 44.77 -41.41
N VAL A 87 -14.58 44.08 -41.10
CA VAL A 87 -15.62 43.68 -42.09
C VAL A 87 -16.39 44.90 -42.62
N ASN A 88 -16.53 45.95 -41.82
CA ASN A 88 -17.28 47.16 -42.19
C ASN A 88 -16.44 48.19 -42.97
N ASP A 89 -15.12 48.00 -43.09
CA ASP A 89 -14.21 48.86 -43.86
C ASP A 89 -13.93 48.27 -45.27
N PRO A 90 -14.35 48.93 -46.36
CA PRO A 90 -14.23 48.43 -47.73
C PRO A 90 -12.79 48.39 -48.28
N THR A 91 -11.78 48.88 -47.55
CA THR A 91 -10.37 48.90 -48.00
C THR A 91 -9.53 47.72 -47.47
N THR A 92 -10.14 46.82 -46.70
CA THR A 92 -9.42 45.81 -45.93
C THR A 92 -8.95 44.63 -46.78
N LYS A 93 -7.64 44.34 -46.76
CA LYS A 93 -7.03 43.22 -47.51
C LYS A 93 -7.43 41.85 -46.94
N PRO A 94 -7.78 40.84 -47.77
CA PRO A 94 -8.17 39.49 -47.33
C PRO A 94 -7.16 38.78 -46.43
N GLU A 95 -5.87 39.09 -46.58
CA GLU A 95 -4.78 38.50 -45.80
C GLU A 95 -4.87 38.81 -44.29
N ASN A 96 -5.37 39.99 -43.93
CA ASN A 96 -5.51 40.39 -42.52
C ASN A 96 -6.57 39.57 -41.79
N PHE A 97 -7.66 39.20 -42.49
CA PHE A 97 -8.70 38.32 -41.95
C PHE A 97 -8.18 36.90 -41.70
N ARG A 98 -7.40 36.36 -42.63
CA ARG A 98 -6.81 35.02 -42.48
C ARG A 98 -5.86 34.98 -41.29
N ASN A 99 -5.00 35.98 -41.13
CA ASN A 99 -4.04 36.05 -40.03
C ASN A 99 -4.73 36.19 -38.66
N LEU A 100 -5.82 36.95 -38.57
CA LEU A 100 -6.67 37.04 -37.38
C LEU A 100 -7.32 35.70 -37.04
N GLY A 101 -7.90 35.01 -38.04
CA GLY A 101 -8.47 33.68 -37.86
C GLY A 101 -7.44 32.65 -37.39
N THR A 102 -6.23 32.67 -37.94
CA THR A 102 -5.13 31.80 -37.49
C THR A 102 -4.68 32.11 -36.06
N ALA A 103 -4.62 33.38 -35.67
CA ALA A 103 -4.27 33.76 -34.30
C ALA A 103 -5.31 33.29 -33.28
N VAL A 104 -6.61 33.45 -33.59
CA VAL A 104 -7.71 32.93 -32.75
C VAL A 104 -7.63 31.41 -32.63
N ALA A 105 -7.42 30.70 -33.74
CA ALA A 105 -7.29 29.25 -33.74
C ALA A 105 -6.10 28.75 -32.91
N LEU A 106 -4.94 29.43 -32.99
CA LEU A 106 -3.76 29.11 -32.19
C LEU A 106 -4.02 29.32 -30.69
N LEU A 107 -4.66 30.43 -30.31
CA LEU A 107 -5.00 30.71 -28.91
C LEU A 107 -6.00 29.67 -28.37
N MET A 108 -7.00 29.28 -29.16
CA MET A 108 -7.93 28.20 -28.78
C MET A 108 -7.23 26.84 -28.65
N GLY A 109 -6.27 26.54 -29.52
CA GLY A 109 -5.48 25.31 -29.46
C GLY A 109 -4.59 25.24 -28.22
N VAL A 110 -3.88 26.33 -27.91
CA VAL A 110 -3.08 26.45 -26.68
C VAL A 110 -3.95 26.30 -25.44
N LEU A 111 -5.16 26.90 -25.46
CA LEU A 111 -6.14 26.79 -24.38
C LEU A 111 -6.64 25.35 -24.17
N ALA A 112 -6.95 24.64 -25.24
CA ALA A 112 -7.36 23.24 -25.15
C ALA A 112 -6.23 22.35 -24.59
N ALA A 113 -4.99 22.60 -25.00
CA ALA A 113 -3.83 21.88 -24.51
C ALA A 113 -3.56 22.14 -23.02
N SER A 114 -3.63 23.40 -22.57
CA SER A 114 -3.41 23.76 -21.17
C SER A 114 -4.49 23.20 -20.23
N ALA A 115 -5.75 23.22 -20.65
CA ALA A 115 -6.84 22.57 -19.89
C ALA A 115 -6.60 21.06 -19.77
N THR A 116 -6.15 20.40 -20.85
CA THR A 116 -5.86 18.96 -20.85
C THR A 116 -4.76 18.59 -19.87
N ILE A 117 -3.70 19.40 -19.77
CA ILE A 117 -2.60 19.18 -18.80
C ILE A 117 -3.14 19.21 -17.38
N PHE A 118 -3.98 20.20 -17.06
CA PHE A 118 -4.57 20.33 -15.72
C PHE A 118 -5.44 19.11 -15.35
N PHE A 119 -6.36 18.70 -16.22
CA PHE A 119 -7.19 17.52 -15.98
C PHE A 119 -6.39 16.22 -15.92
N SER A 120 -5.29 16.13 -16.67
CA SER A 120 -4.41 14.96 -16.64
C SER A 120 -3.78 14.74 -15.26
N ILE A 121 -3.40 15.81 -14.56
CA ILE A 121 -2.85 15.72 -13.19
C ILE A 121 -3.90 15.19 -12.22
N ILE A 122 -5.13 15.73 -12.26
CA ILE A 122 -6.23 15.26 -11.41
C ILE A 122 -6.51 13.78 -11.69
N ARG A 123 -6.51 13.39 -12.97
CA ARG A 123 -6.71 12.00 -13.37
C ARG A 123 -5.62 11.08 -12.84
N VAL A 124 -4.36 11.47 -12.91
CA VAL A 124 -3.24 10.68 -12.35
C VAL A 124 -3.39 10.53 -10.84
N TRP A 125 -3.68 11.62 -10.12
CA TRP A 125 -3.89 11.57 -8.67
C TRP A 125 -5.06 10.66 -8.27
N MET A 126 -6.18 10.78 -8.97
CA MET A 126 -7.36 9.95 -8.73
C MET A 126 -7.05 8.48 -9.02
N ASN A 127 -6.39 8.19 -10.14
CA ASN A 127 -5.99 6.83 -10.51
C ASN A 127 -5.04 6.22 -9.47
N GLU A 128 -4.05 6.98 -8.98
CA GLU A 128 -3.15 6.54 -7.91
C GLU A 128 -3.94 6.22 -6.64
N ARG A 129 -4.83 7.12 -6.21
CA ARG A 129 -5.62 6.92 -4.99
C ARG A 129 -6.54 5.70 -5.10
N THR A 130 -7.16 5.49 -6.26
CA THR A 130 -7.98 4.31 -6.53
C THR A 130 -7.13 3.05 -6.57
N ALA A 131 -5.93 3.10 -7.17
CA ALA A 131 -5.01 1.97 -7.22
C ALA A 131 -4.53 1.57 -5.82
N SER A 132 -4.09 2.52 -4.98
CA SER A 132 -3.70 2.23 -3.60
C SER A 132 -4.84 1.63 -2.77
N ALA A 133 -6.06 2.14 -2.91
CA ALA A 133 -7.22 1.56 -2.23
C ALA A 133 -7.53 0.13 -2.70
N ALA A 134 -7.34 -0.16 -3.99
CA ALA A 134 -7.50 -1.51 -4.52
C ALA A 134 -6.39 -2.47 -4.03
N GLU A 135 -5.15 -1.99 -3.89
CA GLU A 135 -4.04 -2.76 -3.31
C GLU A 135 -4.30 -3.09 -1.83
N GLU A 136 -4.75 -2.11 -1.04
CA GLU A 136 -5.13 -2.31 0.36
C GLU A 136 -6.29 -3.31 0.51
N ALA A 137 -7.31 -3.20 -0.35
CA ALA A 137 -8.44 -4.15 -0.37
C ALA A 137 -7.97 -5.56 -0.71
N LEU A 138 -7.17 -5.71 -1.77
CA LEU A 138 -6.61 -7.01 -2.19
C LEU A 138 -5.74 -7.63 -1.09
N PHE A 139 -4.93 -6.82 -0.40
CA PHE A 139 -4.12 -7.30 0.72
C PHE A 139 -5.00 -7.85 1.85
N ASN A 140 -6.06 -7.12 2.21
CA ASN A 140 -7.02 -7.59 3.21
C ASN A 140 -7.73 -8.88 2.78
N ASP A 141 -8.08 -9.01 1.50
CA ASP A 141 -8.68 -10.24 0.96
C ASP A 141 -7.71 -11.42 1.03
N LYS A 142 -6.43 -11.20 0.71
CA LYS A 142 -5.38 -12.23 0.86
C LYS A 142 -5.24 -12.67 2.33
N ILE A 143 -5.27 -11.73 3.27
CA ILE A 143 -5.22 -12.05 4.71
C ILE A 143 -6.45 -12.87 5.11
N ASN A 144 -7.66 -12.42 4.75
CA ASN A 144 -8.91 -13.10 5.11
C ASN A 144 -8.98 -14.53 4.54
N ALA A 145 -8.58 -14.72 3.27
CA ALA A 145 -8.50 -16.04 2.66
C ALA A 145 -7.51 -16.94 3.41
N THR A 146 -6.35 -16.40 3.78
CA THR A 146 -5.32 -17.15 4.50
C THR A 146 -5.77 -17.53 5.92
N VAL A 147 -6.49 -16.63 6.61
CA VAL A 147 -7.09 -16.93 7.91
C VAL A 147 -8.15 -18.03 7.79
N SER A 148 -8.98 -18.00 6.75
CA SER A 148 -9.93 -19.09 6.50
C SER A 148 -9.22 -20.42 6.29
N ASP A 149 -8.09 -20.42 5.57
CA ASP A 149 -7.30 -21.62 5.32
C ASP A 149 -6.58 -22.14 6.58
N LEU A 150 -6.27 -21.26 7.53
CA LEU A 150 -5.71 -21.61 8.84
C LEU A 150 -6.67 -22.45 9.69
N HIS A 151 -7.97 -22.36 9.41
CA HIS A 151 -9.03 -23.16 10.05
C HIS A 151 -9.54 -24.30 9.16
N ALA A 152 -8.88 -24.59 8.04
CA ALA A 152 -9.35 -25.60 7.10
C ALA A 152 -9.47 -27.00 7.72
N GLN A 153 -10.50 -27.71 7.30
CA GLN A 153 -10.78 -29.10 7.64
C GLN A 153 -11.06 -29.88 6.36
N ARG A 154 -10.70 -31.17 6.35
CA ARG A 154 -10.97 -32.11 5.27
C ARG A 154 -11.92 -33.20 5.74
N GLN A 155 -12.76 -33.66 4.82
CA GLN A 155 -13.64 -34.79 5.06
C GLN A 155 -12.84 -36.09 4.95
N ILE A 156 -12.99 -36.97 5.94
CA ILE A 156 -12.37 -38.30 5.95
C ILE A 156 -13.43 -39.37 6.17
N THR A 157 -13.22 -40.53 5.58
CA THR A 157 -14.04 -41.72 5.87
C THR A 157 -13.47 -42.40 7.11
N LYS A 158 -14.22 -42.41 8.20
CA LYS A 158 -13.90 -43.18 9.40
C LYS A 158 -14.63 -44.52 9.31
N TRP A 159 -13.89 -45.61 9.45
CA TRP A 159 -14.46 -46.94 9.54
C TRP A 159 -14.79 -47.23 10.99
N ASP A 160 -16.06 -47.50 11.27
CA ASP A 160 -16.53 -47.94 12.58
C ASP A 160 -16.18 -49.43 12.80
N THR A 161 -16.20 -49.88 14.04
CA THR A 161 -16.00 -51.25 14.51
C THR A 161 -16.94 -52.27 13.85
N ASP A 162 -18.08 -51.79 13.33
CA ASP A 162 -19.09 -52.56 12.59
C ASP A 162 -18.89 -52.50 11.05
N ASP A 163 -17.70 -52.15 10.54
CA ASP A 163 -17.38 -51.98 9.11
C ASP A 163 -18.28 -50.95 8.36
N LYS A 164 -18.91 -50.04 9.10
CA LYS A 164 -19.70 -48.94 8.53
C LYS A 164 -18.82 -47.72 8.30
N ALA A 165 -18.75 -47.28 7.04
CA ALA A 165 -18.13 -46.02 6.67
C ALA A 165 -18.97 -44.83 7.18
N GLN A 166 -18.41 -44.02 8.07
CA GLN A 166 -19.00 -42.77 8.55
C GLN A 166 -18.18 -41.57 8.07
N THR A 167 -18.88 -40.46 7.80
CA THR A 167 -18.24 -39.18 7.48
C THR A 167 -17.68 -38.55 8.76
N GLY A 168 -16.36 -38.35 8.79
CA GLY A 168 -15.68 -37.56 9.82
C GLY A 168 -15.04 -36.30 9.23
N TRP A 169 -14.78 -35.33 10.10
CA TRP A 169 -13.97 -34.15 9.78
C TRP A 169 -12.67 -34.20 10.56
N GLU A 170 -11.57 -33.85 9.89
CA GLU A 170 -10.24 -33.73 10.46
C GLU A 170 -9.62 -32.42 9.98
N ASP A 171 -8.78 -31.80 10.81
CA ASP A 171 -8.01 -30.63 10.41
C ASP A 171 -7.13 -30.91 9.18
N ASP A 172 -7.19 -30.02 8.19
CA ASP A 172 -6.33 -30.12 7.01
C ASP A 172 -4.97 -29.46 7.31
N VAL A 173 -4.11 -30.23 7.99
CA VAL A 173 -2.77 -29.79 8.40
C VAL A 173 -1.93 -29.33 7.19
N THR A 174 -2.14 -29.89 6.00
CA THR A 174 -1.38 -29.51 4.80
C THR A 174 -1.80 -28.11 4.33
N ARG A 175 -3.11 -27.86 4.27
CA ARG A 175 -3.64 -26.55 3.89
C ARG A 175 -3.30 -25.47 4.93
N ARG A 176 -3.33 -25.82 6.21
CA ARG A 176 -2.91 -24.91 7.31
C ARG A 176 -1.44 -24.53 7.23
N ASN A 177 -0.55 -25.50 6.95
CA ASN A 177 0.86 -25.20 6.70
C ASN A 177 1.05 -24.22 5.53
N GLY A 178 0.36 -24.46 4.41
CA GLY A 178 0.39 -23.53 3.28
C GLY A 178 -0.13 -22.13 3.62
N ALA A 179 -1.16 -22.04 4.48
CA ALA A 179 -1.66 -20.76 4.97
C ALA A 179 -0.61 -20.02 5.82
N ILE A 180 0.06 -20.71 6.73
CA ILE A 180 1.12 -20.16 7.58
C ILE A 180 2.28 -19.60 6.73
N ASP A 181 2.72 -20.34 5.71
CA ASP A 181 3.77 -19.89 4.80
C ASP A 181 3.32 -18.67 3.97
N ARG A 182 2.04 -18.64 3.57
CA ARG A 182 1.46 -17.50 2.87
C ARG A 182 1.42 -16.26 3.76
N LEU A 183 1.15 -16.39 5.05
CA LEU A 183 1.24 -15.27 6.00
C LEU A 183 2.66 -14.71 6.08
N LEU A 184 3.69 -15.57 6.09
CA LEU A 184 5.07 -15.09 5.99
C LEU A 184 5.30 -14.32 4.69
N GLY A 185 4.81 -14.85 3.56
CA GLY A 185 4.88 -14.17 2.26
C GLY A 185 4.21 -12.79 2.29
N LEU A 186 3.03 -12.67 2.89
CA LEU A 186 2.31 -11.40 3.06
C LEU A 186 3.08 -10.40 3.92
N ALA A 187 3.75 -10.87 4.98
CA ALA A 187 4.62 -10.02 5.79
C ALA A 187 5.86 -9.51 5.02
N LYS A 188 6.30 -10.22 3.97
CA LYS A 188 7.35 -9.74 3.05
C LYS A 188 6.80 -8.72 2.05
N GLU A 189 5.59 -8.96 1.54
CA GLU A 189 4.92 -8.04 0.60
C GLU A 189 4.58 -6.70 1.26
N GLU A 190 4.14 -6.72 2.52
CA GLU A 190 3.75 -5.53 3.28
C GLU A 190 4.36 -5.59 4.70
N PRO A 191 5.62 -5.14 4.87
CA PRO A 191 6.33 -5.21 6.16
C PRO A 191 5.59 -4.63 7.38
N PRO A 192 4.81 -3.53 7.26
CA PRO A 192 4.04 -3.01 8.39
C PRO A 192 2.96 -3.96 8.94
N SER A 193 2.51 -4.99 8.20
CA SER A 193 1.61 -6.04 8.73
C SER A 193 2.29 -7.07 9.61
N ALA A 194 3.62 -7.16 9.63
CA ALA A 194 4.33 -8.21 10.35
C ALA A 194 3.91 -8.34 11.83
N PRO A 195 3.70 -7.24 12.60
CA PRO A 195 3.15 -7.31 13.95
C PRO A 195 1.74 -7.92 14.03
N ARG A 196 0.87 -7.61 13.07
CA ARG A 196 -0.51 -8.15 13.02
C ARG A 196 -0.45 -9.65 12.77
N ILE A 197 0.38 -10.09 11.83
CA ILE A 197 0.57 -11.50 11.49
C ILE A 197 1.20 -12.25 12.67
N ALA A 198 2.19 -11.65 13.34
CA ALA A 198 2.81 -12.19 14.55
C ALA A 198 1.79 -12.49 15.65
N ARG A 199 0.91 -11.54 15.96
CA ARG A 199 -0.15 -11.72 16.97
C ARG A 199 -1.13 -12.82 16.58
N MET A 200 -1.49 -12.90 15.30
CA MET A 200 -2.43 -13.91 14.81
C MET A 200 -1.86 -15.33 14.90
N LEU A 201 -0.61 -15.52 14.49
CA LEU A 201 0.08 -16.80 14.62
C LEU A 201 0.36 -17.15 16.09
N SER A 202 0.65 -16.16 16.94
CA SER A 202 0.79 -16.36 18.39
C SER A 202 -0.51 -16.92 19.00
N VAL A 203 -1.65 -16.30 18.69
CA VAL A 203 -2.97 -16.78 19.12
C VAL A 203 -3.25 -18.18 18.59
N TYR A 204 -2.97 -18.43 17.31
CA TYR A 204 -3.15 -19.75 16.70
C TYR A 204 -2.35 -20.85 17.44
N VAL A 205 -1.06 -20.61 17.72
CA VAL A 205 -0.22 -21.54 18.48
C VAL A 205 -0.77 -21.74 19.89
N LYS A 206 -1.20 -20.67 20.57
CA LYS A 206 -1.76 -20.75 21.93
C LYS A 206 -3.05 -21.57 21.98
N GLU A 207 -3.99 -21.32 21.07
CA GLU A 207 -5.27 -22.04 21.08
C GLU A 207 -5.07 -23.52 20.74
N LEU A 208 -4.30 -23.83 19.69
CA LEU A 208 -4.05 -25.24 19.36
C LEU A 208 -3.22 -25.95 20.42
N SER A 209 -2.27 -25.26 21.05
CA SER A 209 -1.48 -25.86 22.13
C SER A 209 -2.34 -26.32 23.31
N ARG A 210 -3.51 -25.72 23.56
CA ARG A 210 -4.40 -26.15 24.66
C ARG A 210 -5.06 -27.50 24.36
N GLU A 211 -5.25 -27.81 23.09
CA GLU A 211 -5.79 -29.11 22.65
C GLU A 211 -4.74 -30.24 22.77
N TYR A 212 -3.45 -29.86 22.85
CA TYR A 212 -2.31 -30.76 22.89
C TYR A 212 -1.48 -30.56 24.16
N PRO A 213 -1.93 -31.08 25.31
CA PRO A 213 -1.29 -30.87 26.59
C PRO A 213 0.14 -31.41 26.63
N GLU A 214 0.96 -30.84 27.50
CA GLU A 214 2.34 -31.23 27.69
C GLU A 214 2.50 -32.67 28.19
N LYS A 215 3.55 -33.34 27.72
CA LYS A 215 3.93 -34.65 28.24
C LYS A 215 4.67 -34.44 29.56
N THR A 216 4.32 -35.25 30.55
CA THR A 216 4.96 -35.20 31.86
C THR A 216 6.31 -35.92 31.83
N PRO A 217 7.33 -35.38 32.52
CA PRO A 217 8.62 -36.04 32.65
C PRO A 217 8.49 -37.32 33.49
N PRO A 218 9.35 -38.33 33.27
CA PRO A 218 9.40 -39.52 34.10
C PRO A 218 9.76 -39.14 35.55
N LYS A 219 9.22 -39.89 36.53
CA LYS A 219 9.47 -39.69 37.97
C LYS A 219 10.87 -40.14 38.42
N SER A 220 11.88 -39.95 37.58
CA SER A 220 13.27 -40.30 37.85
C SER A 220 14.09 -39.04 38.00
N GLU A 221 14.92 -38.98 39.02
CA GLU A 221 15.89 -37.90 39.22
C GLU A 221 17.17 -38.10 38.39
N ASP A 222 17.31 -39.23 37.68
CA ASP A 222 18.49 -39.50 36.85
C ASP A 222 18.51 -38.57 35.62
N PRO A 223 19.53 -37.68 35.49
CA PRO A 223 19.64 -36.78 34.35
C PRO A 223 19.72 -37.50 33.00
N LYS A 224 20.23 -38.74 32.95
CA LYS A 224 20.29 -39.53 31.72
C LYS A 224 18.89 -39.94 31.26
N VAL A 225 18.03 -40.31 32.21
CA VAL A 225 16.63 -40.68 31.94
C VAL A 225 15.85 -39.45 31.47
N LEU A 226 16.05 -38.29 32.12
CA LEU A 226 15.41 -37.03 31.73
C LEU A 226 15.87 -36.55 30.34
N ARG A 227 17.18 -36.63 30.05
CA ARG A 227 17.71 -36.23 28.74
C ARG A 227 17.22 -37.15 27.63
N LYS A 228 17.17 -38.46 27.88
CA LYS A 228 16.62 -39.42 26.94
C LYS A 228 15.14 -39.14 26.68
N TRP A 229 14.34 -38.94 27.73
CA TRP A 229 12.94 -38.56 27.61
C TRP A 229 12.76 -37.29 26.77
N ALA A 230 13.52 -36.23 27.05
CA ALA A 230 13.45 -34.98 26.31
C ALA A 230 13.82 -35.15 24.83
N HIS A 231 14.81 -36.01 24.52
CA HIS A 231 15.22 -36.30 23.15
C HIS A 231 14.19 -37.17 22.38
N ASP A 232 13.46 -38.02 23.10
CA ASP A 232 12.41 -38.88 22.54
C ASP A 232 11.07 -38.13 22.33
N LEU A 233 10.98 -36.86 22.78
CA LEU A 233 9.82 -36.01 22.52
C LEU A 233 9.71 -35.72 21.02
N LYS A 234 8.50 -35.87 20.50
CA LYS A 234 8.14 -35.50 19.13
C LYS A 234 7.19 -34.32 19.19
N PHE A 235 7.40 -33.35 18.32
CA PHE A 235 6.46 -32.25 18.12
C PHE A 235 5.06 -32.81 17.84
N THR A 236 4.05 -32.16 18.41
CA THR A 236 2.69 -32.69 18.36
C THR A 236 2.09 -32.59 16.96
N ARG A 237 2.24 -31.43 16.32
CA ARG A 237 1.70 -31.12 14.99
C ARG A 237 2.63 -30.23 14.20
N SER A 238 2.73 -30.50 12.89
CA SER A 238 3.63 -29.78 11.99
C SER A 238 3.18 -28.34 11.72
N ASP A 239 1.89 -28.05 11.66
CA ASP A 239 1.37 -26.68 11.45
C ASP A 239 1.66 -25.78 12.66
N ILE A 240 1.52 -26.28 13.89
CA ILE A 240 1.89 -25.53 15.09
C ILE A 240 3.40 -25.21 15.10
N GLN A 241 4.25 -26.21 14.79
CA GLN A 241 5.68 -25.99 14.68
C GLN A 241 6.01 -24.99 13.57
N ASN A 242 5.40 -25.13 12.38
CA ASN A 242 5.63 -24.20 11.28
C ASN A 242 5.22 -22.78 11.65
N ALA A 243 4.10 -22.60 12.37
CA ALA A 243 3.69 -21.29 12.87
C ALA A 243 4.77 -20.65 13.76
N VAL A 244 5.37 -21.42 14.68
CA VAL A 244 6.48 -20.95 15.52
C VAL A 244 7.74 -20.64 14.71
N GLN A 245 8.06 -21.46 13.71
CA GLN A 245 9.18 -21.20 12.81
C GLN A 245 8.96 -19.95 11.95
N VAL A 246 7.75 -19.72 11.46
CA VAL A 246 7.38 -18.48 10.76
C VAL A 246 7.51 -17.28 11.69
N LEU A 247 7.01 -17.37 12.92
CA LEU A 247 7.18 -16.32 13.93
C LEU A 247 8.67 -15.96 14.14
N GLY A 248 9.55 -16.97 14.24
CA GLY A 248 10.99 -16.77 14.36
C GLY A 248 11.68 -16.22 13.10
N LYS A 249 11.04 -16.35 11.92
CA LYS A 249 11.54 -15.81 10.64
C LYS A 249 11.00 -14.42 10.33
N LEU A 250 9.87 -14.01 10.91
CA LEU A 250 9.17 -12.77 10.57
C LEU A 250 10.09 -11.54 10.58
N ARG A 251 10.91 -11.36 11.63
CA ARG A 251 11.84 -10.21 11.75
C ARG A 251 12.82 -10.13 10.58
N LYS A 252 13.40 -11.27 10.20
CA LYS A 252 14.40 -11.37 9.13
C LYS A 252 13.77 -11.13 7.76
N GLU A 253 12.59 -11.71 7.54
CA GLU A 253 11.95 -11.73 6.23
C GLU A 253 11.17 -10.44 5.94
N SER A 254 10.52 -9.82 6.93
CA SER A 254 9.85 -8.53 6.75
C SER A 254 10.84 -7.34 6.80
N GLY A 255 12.01 -7.53 7.39
CA GLY A 255 12.98 -6.46 7.65
C GLY A 255 12.53 -5.46 8.72
N LEU A 256 11.43 -5.75 9.44
CA LEU A 256 10.88 -4.92 10.49
C LEU A 256 11.18 -5.54 11.87
N ALA A 257 11.73 -4.73 12.77
CA ALA A 257 11.91 -5.14 14.15
C ALA A 257 10.54 -5.23 14.84
N LEU A 258 10.26 -6.38 15.44
CA LEU A 258 9.06 -6.58 16.26
C LEU A 258 9.35 -6.16 17.71
N GLU A 259 8.40 -5.47 18.34
CA GLU A 259 8.56 -5.01 19.73
C GLU A 259 8.20 -6.10 20.75
N ASP A 260 8.49 -5.81 22.03
CA ASP A 260 8.16 -6.71 23.14
C ASP A 260 6.67 -7.02 23.16
N GLY A 261 6.33 -8.31 23.23
CA GLY A 261 4.94 -8.78 23.32
C GLY A 261 4.19 -8.88 21.99
N GLU A 262 4.81 -8.54 20.85
CA GLU A 262 4.18 -8.77 19.53
C GLU A 262 4.17 -10.25 19.14
N ILE A 263 5.13 -11.02 19.63
CA ILE A 263 5.14 -12.48 19.60
C ILE A 263 5.00 -12.98 21.04
N ASP A 264 3.86 -13.59 21.33
CA ASP A 264 3.56 -14.15 22.65
C ASP A 264 3.31 -15.65 22.55
N LEU A 265 4.28 -16.43 23.00
CA LEU A 265 4.22 -17.88 23.10
C LEU A 265 4.12 -18.32 24.57
N SER A 266 3.65 -17.46 25.46
CA SER A 266 3.40 -17.82 26.85
C SER A 266 2.36 -18.93 26.97
N GLU A 267 2.57 -19.83 27.94
CA GLU A 267 1.66 -20.94 28.26
C GLU A 267 1.42 -21.90 27.07
N THR A 268 2.39 -21.99 26.15
CA THR A 268 2.36 -22.92 25.00
C THR A 268 3.19 -24.17 25.24
N ASN A 269 2.76 -25.27 24.64
CA ASN A 269 3.46 -26.54 24.57
C ASN A 269 4.26 -26.60 23.25
N LEU A 270 5.57 -26.41 23.38
CA LEU A 270 6.54 -26.40 22.28
C LEU A 270 7.51 -27.59 22.40
N GLN A 271 7.12 -28.63 23.13
CA GLN A 271 7.96 -29.80 23.36
C GLN A 271 8.33 -30.50 22.04
N GLY A 272 9.63 -30.74 21.85
CA GLY A 272 10.16 -31.41 20.66
C GLY A 272 10.11 -30.60 19.36
N PHE A 273 9.86 -29.28 19.43
CA PHE A 273 9.84 -28.41 18.25
C PHE A 273 11.25 -28.08 17.78
N ASP A 274 11.49 -28.03 16.48
CA ASP A 274 12.76 -27.50 15.97
C ASP A 274 12.73 -25.97 15.97
N LEU A 275 13.45 -25.39 16.95
CA LEU A 275 13.64 -23.95 17.10
C LEU A 275 15.02 -23.46 16.65
N SER A 276 15.79 -24.32 15.97
CA SER A 276 17.12 -23.96 15.47
C SER A 276 17.04 -22.86 14.41
N ASP A 277 18.06 -21.99 14.38
CA ASP A 277 18.20 -20.89 13.41
C ASP A 277 17.05 -19.86 13.38
N LEU A 278 16.25 -19.77 14.44
CA LEU A 278 15.16 -18.80 14.58
C LEU A 278 15.60 -17.52 15.33
N ASN A 279 15.07 -16.36 14.92
CA ASN A 279 15.20 -15.14 15.71
C ASN A 279 14.04 -15.04 16.70
N LEU A 280 14.32 -15.45 17.95
CA LEU A 280 13.36 -15.43 19.07
C LEU A 280 13.61 -14.26 20.04
N GLU A 281 14.27 -13.19 19.58
CA GLU A 281 14.48 -11.99 20.38
C GLU A 281 13.13 -11.35 20.73
N LYS A 282 12.99 -10.91 21.99
CA LYS A 282 11.78 -10.26 22.54
C LYS A 282 10.50 -11.11 22.48
N VAL A 283 10.62 -12.42 22.27
CA VAL A 283 9.48 -13.35 22.32
C VAL A 283 9.18 -13.70 23.78
N SER A 284 7.90 -13.64 24.15
CA SER A 284 7.44 -14.08 25.47
C SER A 284 7.30 -15.61 25.50
N PHE A 285 8.11 -16.27 26.34
CA PHE A 285 8.02 -17.72 26.64
C PHE A 285 7.56 -18.00 28.07
N SER A 286 6.86 -17.05 28.70
CA SER A 286 6.42 -17.22 30.09
C SER A 286 5.60 -18.50 30.26
N LYS A 287 6.06 -19.44 31.10
CA LYS A 287 5.46 -20.78 31.33
C LYS A 287 5.34 -21.66 30.07
N ALA A 288 6.06 -21.37 28.99
CA ALA A 288 6.10 -22.26 27.83
C ALA A 288 6.85 -23.56 28.17
N GLN A 289 6.39 -24.68 27.60
CA GLN A 289 7.01 -25.99 27.74
C GLN A 289 7.95 -26.22 26.56
N LEU A 290 9.26 -26.15 26.80
CA LEU A 290 10.32 -26.17 25.78
C LEU A 290 11.19 -27.43 25.82
N GLN A 291 10.74 -28.49 26.50
CA GLN A 291 11.56 -29.69 26.66
C GLN A 291 11.76 -30.37 25.29
N GLY A 292 13.02 -30.62 24.93
CA GLY A 292 13.38 -31.23 23.65
C GLY A 292 13.29 -30.30 22.43
N ALA A 293 13.07 -28.99 22.64
CA ALA A 293 13.06 -27.98 21.59
C ALA A 293 14.45 -27.42 21.24
#